data_AF-A0AAE4CW45-F1
#
_entry.id   AF-A0AAE4CW45-F1
#
_cell.length_a   1.000
_cell.length_b   1.000
_cell.length_c   1.000
_cell.angle_alpha   90.00
_cell.angle_beta   90.00
_cell.angle_gamma   90.00
#
_symmetry.space_group_name_H-M   'P 1'
#
loop_
_entity.id
_entity.type
_entity.pdbx_description
1 polymer ?
#
loop_
_entity_poly.entity_id
_entity_poly.type
_entity_poly.pdbx_seq_one_letter_code
_entity_poly.pdbx_strand_id
1 'polypeptide(L)'
;MSHAPGLIQSIERSSAMLRLIGAAPAGLRVKEIADALGPAQAAARGIPHTLAHVGCVTQDDGRYRLCIAEGQPARAVLEATA
;
A
#
# COMPACT_ATOMS: atom_id res chain seq x y z
N MET A 1 14.54 10.75 25.74
CA MET A 1 13.51 9.94 25.06
C MET A 1 14.18 9.33 23.84
N SER A 2 14.53 8.06 23.94
CA SER A 2 15.34 7.36 22.95
C SER A 2 14.56 7.22 21.64
N HIS A 3 14.97 7.94 20.59
CA HIS A 3 14.54 7.68 19.22
C HIS A 3 15.29 6.41 18.79
N ALA A 4 14.75 5.23 19.12
CA ALA A 4 15.14 4.03 18.40
C ALA A 4 14.99 4.34 16.90
N PRO A 5 15.88 3.90 16.00
CA PRO A 5 15.59 3.94 14.58
C PRO A 5 14.42 2.98 14.36
N GLY A 6 13.21 3.51 14.55
CA GLY A 6 11.98 2.78 14.33
C GLY A 6 11.94 2.33 12.88
N LEU A 7 11.14 1.28 12.63
CA LEU A 7 10.85 0.83 11.28
C LEU A 7 10.57 2.04 10.38
N ILE A 8 11.11 2.01 9.16
CA ILE A 8 10.96 3.12 8.21
C ILE A 8 9.47 3.36 8.00
N GLN A 9 8.94 4.48 8.49
CA GLN A 9 7.50 4.79 8.49
C GLN A 9 6.84 4.75 7.10
N SER A 10 7.64 4.90 6.03
CA SER A 10 7.16 4.72 4.65
C SER A 10 6.74 3.28 4.37
N ILE A 11 7.46 2.31 4.94
CA ILE A 11 7.21 0.87 4.79
C ILE A 11 5.93 0.47 5.54
N GLU A 12 5.76 0.93 6.78
CA GLU A 12 4.55 0.66 7.56
C GLU A 12 3.29 1.21 6.88
N ARG A 13 3.38 2.42 6.33
CA ARG A 13 2.27 3.02 5.57
C ARG A 13 1.97 2.23 4.31
N SER A 14 3.00 1.79 3.59
CA SER A 14 2.84 0.99 2.37
C SER A 14 2.23 -0.38 2.67
N SER A 15 2.64 -1.04 3.76
CA SER A 15 2.09 -2.35 4.15
C SER A 15 0.63 -2.25 4.60
N ALA A 16 0.27 -1.22 5.36
CA ALA A 16 -1.12 -0.94 5.71
C ALA A 16 -1.99 -0.73 4.46
N MET A 17 -1.46 -0.01 3.47
CA MET A 17 -2.14 0.26 2.21
C MET A 17 -2.31 -1.00 1.34
N LEU A 18 -1.28 -1.84 1.25
CA LEU A 18 -1.34 -3.12 0.53
C LEU A 18 -2.34 -4.10 1.18
N ARG A 19 -2.37 -4.17 2.51
CA ARG A 19 -3.34 -4.97 3.26
C ARG A 19 -4.78 -4.53 2.98
N LEU A 20 -5.02 -3.22 3.00
CA LEU A 20 -6.34 -2.66 2.72
C LEU A 20 -6.80 -2.98 1.29
N ILE A 21 -5.92 -2.80 0.29
CA ILE A 21 -6.22 -3.10 -1.12
C ILE A 21 -6.45 -4.60 -1.31
N GLY A 22 -5.66 -5.46 -0.66
CA GLY A 22 -5.80 -6.92 -0.74
C GLY A 22 -7.08 -7.46 -0.13
N ALA A 23 -7.65 -6.76 0.85
CA ALA A 23 -8.93 -7.10 1.45
C ALA A 23 -10.14 -6.73 0.55
N ALA A 24 -9.93 -6.00 -0.55
CA ALA A 24 -10.98 -5.50 -1.43
C ALA A 24 -10.84 -6.06 -2.87
N PRO A 25 -11.49 -7.20 -3.20
CA PRO A 25 -11.37 -7.84 -4.52
C PRO A 25 -11.80 -6.96 -5.69
N ALA A 26 -12.76 -6.06 -5.46
CA ALA A 26 -13.23 -5.09 -6.45
C ALA A 26 -12.28 -3.89 -6.66
N GLY A 27 -11.24 -3.78 -5.84
CA GLY A 27 -10.31 -2.66 -5.81
C GLY A 27 -10.87 -1.40 -5.15
N LEU A 28 -9.97 -0.54 -4.69
CA LEU A 28 -10.30 0.68 -3.96
C LEU A 28 -9.86 1.93 -4.72
N ARG A 29 -10.70 2.97 -4.73
CA ARG A 29 -10.34 4.31 -5.18
C ARG A 29 -9.47 5.01 -4.13
N VAL A 30 -8.69 6.00 -4.57
CA VAL A 30 -7.84 6.81 -3.67
C VAL A 30 -8.62 7.38 -2.48
N LYS A 31 -9.87 7.82 -2.70
CA LYS A 31 -10.73 8.34 -1.63
C LYS A 31 -11.11 7.27 -0.60
N GLU A 32 -11.43 6.06 -1.05
CA GLU A 32 -11.78 4.93 -0.17
C GLU A 32 -10.56 4.49 0.65
N ILE A 33 -9.37 4.55 0.05
CA ILE A 33 -8.11 4.26 0.75
C ILE A 33 -7.79 5.36 1.78
N ALA A 34 -7.90 6.63 1.40
CA ALA A 34 -7.64 7.75 2.29
C ALA A 34 -8.62 7.80 3.47
N ASP A 35 -9.89 7.47 3.25
CA ASP A 35 -10.92 7.42 4.29
C ASP A 35 -10.63 6.32 5.33
N ALA A 36 -10.31 5.11 4.86
CA ALA A 36 -9.97 3.98 5.72
C ALA A 36 -8.68 4.17 6.52
N LEU A 37 -7.76 5.01 6.03
CA LEU A 37 -6.46 5.28 6.64
C LEU A 37 -6.44 6.53 7.53
N GLY A 38 -7.51 7.34 7.49
CA GLY A 38 -7.71 8.52 8.31
C GLY A 38 -6.92 9.77 7.88
N PRO A 39 -7.31 10.96 8.41
CA PRO A 39 -6.79 12.27 7.99
C PRO A 39 -5.29 12.49 8.27
N ALA A 40 -4.68 11.66 9.12
CA ALA A 40 -3.23 11.68 9.37
C ALA A 40 -2.41 11.15 8.16
N GLN A 41 -3.07 10.53 7.17
CA GLN A 41 -2.43 9.98 5.97
C GLN A 41 -2.54 10.90 4.73
N ALA A 42 -2.48 12.21 4.90
CA ALA A 42 -2.47 13.18 3.79
C ALA A 42 -1.33 12.97 2.76
N ALA A 43 -0.34 12.12 3.06
CA ALA A 43 0.68 11.63 2.11
C ALA A 43 0.17 10.55 1.12
N ALA A 44 -1.06 10.04 1.28
CA ALA A 44 -1.65 8.97 0.48
C ALA A 44 -1.90 9.32 -1.00
N ARG A 45 -1.58 10.54 -1.45
CA ARG A 45 -1.64 10.91 -2.87
C ARG A 45 -0.48 10.34 -3.69
N GLY A 46 0.69 10.09 -3.08
CA GLY A 46 1.88 9.58 -3.79
C GLY A 46 2.10 8.07 -3.68
N ILE A 47 1.74 7.48 -2.53
CA ILE A 47 1.96 6.05 -2.23
C ILE A 47 1.28 5.09 -3.23
N PRO A 48 -0.02 5.22 -3.56
CA PRO A 48 -0.66 4.32 -4.53
C PRO A 48 -0.01 4.40 -5.91
N HIS A 49 0.43 5.59 -6.32
CA HIS A 49 1.16 5.78 -7.57
C HIS A 49 2.53 5.09 -7.54
N THR A 50 3.27 5.21 -6.43
CA THR A 50 4.53 4.47 -6.24
C THR A 50 4.31 2.97 -6.25
N LEU A 51 3.28 2.47 -5.56
CA LEU A 51 2.94 1.04 -5.52
C LEU A 51 2.54 0.50 -6.89
N ALA A 52 1.87 1.31 -7.71
CA ALA A 52 1.58 0.96 -9.10
C ALA A 52 2.86 0.94 -9.95
N HIS A 53 3.73 1.95 -9.77
CA HIS A 53 5.00 2.03 -10.47
C HIS A 53 5.93 0.85 -10.16
N VAL A 54 5.98 0.37 -8.92
CA VAL A 54 6.78 -0.81 -8.53
C VAL A 54 6.07 -2.15 -8.78
N GLY A 55 4.87 -2.15 -9.35
CA GLY A 55 4.15 -3.37 -9.74
C GLY A 55 3.47 -4.13 -8.59
N CYS A 56 3.32 -3.53 -7.40
CA CYS A 56 2.62 -4.14 -6.27
C CYS A 56 1.09 -4.09 -6.42
N VAL A 57 0.59 -3.08 -7.13
CA VAL A 57 -0.84 -2.90 -7.42
C VAL A 57 -1.03 -2.54 -8.89
N THR A 58 -2.18 -2.90 -9.45
CA THR A 58 -2.64 -2.40 -10.75
C THR A 58 -3.66 -1.31 -10.52
N GLN A 59 -3.66 -0.29 -11.40
CA GLN A 59 -4.70 0.73 -11.41
C GLN A 59 -5.54 0.57 -12.68
N ASP A 60 -6.84 0.37 -12.51
CA ASP A 60 -7.82 0.28 -13.59
C ASP A 60 -9.03 1.12 -13.24
N ASP A 61 -9.43 2.03 -14.14
CA ASP A 61 -10.53 2.98 -13.95
C ASP A 61 -10.48 3.75 -12.59
N GLY A 62 -9.28 4.17 -12.18
CA GLY A 62 -9.04 4.87 -10.92
C GLY A 62 -9.17 4.01 -9.65
N ARG A 63 -9.30 2.67 -9.79
CA ARG A 63 -9.30 1.70 -8.70
C ARG A 63 -7.98 0.95 -8.64
N TYR A 64 -7.43 0.81 -7.44
CA TYR A 64 -6.22 0.04 -7.17
C TYR A 64 -6.58 -1.38 -6.73
N ARG A 65 -5.93 -2.38 -7.33
CA ARG A 65 -6.05 -3.81 -7.00
C ARG A 65 -4.67 -4.41 -6.77
N LEU A 66 -4.53 -5.41 -5.90
CA LEU A 66 -3.25 -6.10 -5.76
C LEU A 66 -2.87 -6.79 -7.07
N CYS A 67 -1.61 -6.66 -7.47
CA CYS A 67 -1.08 -7.38 -8.61
C CYS A 67 -0.65 -8.78 -8.14
N ILE A 68 -1.35 -9.82 -8.61
CA ILE A 68 -0.86 -11.20 -8.53
C ILE A 68 0.10 -11.43 -9.70
N ALA A 69 1.30 -10.86 -9.60
CA ALA A 69 2.34 -11.19 -10.57
C ALA A 69 2.74 -12.66 -10.38
N GLU A 70 2.74 -13.46 -11.44
CA GLU A 70 3.35 -14.80 -11.52
C GLU A 70 4.90 -14.73 -11.43
N GLY A 71 5.40 -13.94 -10.50
CA GLY A 71 6.79 -13.52 -10.42
C GLY A 71 6.99 -12.48 -9.32
N GLN A 72 6.62 -12.84 -8.09
CA GLN A 72 7.19 -12.39 -6.81
C GLN A 72 7.63 -10.90 -6.68
N PRO A 73 6.70 -9.99 -6.37
CA PRO A 73 7.01 -8.85 -5.48
C PRO A 73 6.09 -8.75 -4.26
N ALA A 74 4.81 -9.14 -4.36
CA ALA A 74 3.85 -9.04 -3.25
C ALA A 74 4.20 -9.93 -2.05
N ARG A 75 4.78 -11.12 -2.30
CA ARG A 75 5.23 -12.03 -1.23
C ARG A 75 6.48 -11.49 -0.52
N ALA A 76 7.41 -10.89 -1.25
CA ALA A 76 8.66 -10.34 -0.69
C ALA A 76 8.39 -9.14 0.24
N VAL A 77 7.41 -8.29 -0.08
CA VAL A 77 7.01 -7.17 0.80
C VAL A 77 6.30 -7.68 2.06
N LEU A 78 5.53 -8.76 1.97
CA LEU A 78 4.87 -9.36 3.13
C LEU A 78 5.87 -10.11 4.03
N GLU A 79 6.83 -10.84 3.46
CA GLU A 79 7.89 -11.57 4.18
C GLU A 79 8.91 -10.61 4.84
N ALA A 80 9.18 -9.44 4.25
CA ALA A 80 10.09 -8.44 4.83
C ALA A 80 9.50 -7.65 6.02
N THR A 81 8.25 -7.91 6.39
CA THR A 81 7.56 -7.24 7.52
C THR A 81 7.15 -8.18 8.66
N ALA A 82 7.57 -9.44 8.60
CA ALA A 82 7.46 -10.43 9.68
C ALA A 82 8.76 -10.48 10.49
#